data_AF-A0A202DSL9-F1
#
_entry.id   AF-A0A202DSL9-F1
#
_cell.length_a   1.000
_cell.length_b   1.000
_cell.length_c   1.000
_cell.angle_alpha   90.00
_cell.angle_beta   90.00
_cell.angle_gamma   90.00
#
_symmetry.space_group_name_H-M   'P 1'
#
loop_
_entity.id
_entity.type
_entity.pdbx_description
1 polymer ?
#
loop_
_entity_poly.entity_id
_entity_poly.type
_entity_poly.pdbx_seq_one_letter_code
_entity_poly.pdbx_strand_id
1 'polypeptide(L)'
;MIPKTISHYNILTKLGEGGMGVVYLAEDTKLDRKVALKFLPSQMTKDKNAVERFKREARAAAALNHPNIVTIHEIGEHEGQTFIAMEHVDGHSFREEIEKGPLGVEKVVNIVKQICEGLDKAHKADIVHRDIKPENILIDHDGRVRILDFGLARMKGVSKLTKESSTLGTVKYMSPEQLRGEEVDHRTDIWSLGVVMYEMLTGDVPFKGEYEQAVVYSILNEDVKALKGLPANMRTQFQKIIDNTLAKNKNQRYQSVSLIIDQFNDLMKNKISENEIEQSSPFKKIFKKSGIIKYIVPIISLLILYGYLSLFQQKHTIKSLAILPFENTNRKEDIEYLCTELPQALISKLSSLKNLDVSSRASAFPLKGKSLAPNEIGKTLNVDGVLLGWLTQKGDDYIISVELSDTKDNKVVWSQNYKRHLSDLQSVEEDLTL
;
A
#
# COMPACT_ATOMS: atom_id res chain seq x y z
N MET A 1 47.45 -2.36 -7.91
CA MET A 1 47.53 -3.31 -6.78
C MET A 1 46.45 -2.91 -5.78
N ILE A 2 45.66 -3.86 -5.29
CA ILE A 2 44.74 -3.59 -4.17
C ILE A 2 45.63 -3.37 -2.94
N PRO A 3 45.54 -2.22 -2.24
CA PRO A 3 46.29 -2.02 -1.00
C PRO A 3 45.89 -3.11 -0.01
N LYS A 4 46.88 -3.82 0.54
CA LYS A 4 46.64 -4.97 1.44
C LYS A 4 45.92 -4.54 2.73
N THR A 5 46.20 -3.33 3.20
CA THR A 5 45.66 -2.82 4.45
C THR A 5 45.36 -1.33 4.31
N ILE A 6 44.18 -0.91 4.74
CA ILE A 6 43.74 0.49 4.78
C ILE A 6 43.45 0.83 6.24
N SER A 7 44.20 1.76 6.83
CA SER A 7 44.12 2.02 8.28
C SER A 7 44.33 0.71 9.07
N HIS A 8 43.30 0.18 9.71
CA HIS A 8 43.29 -1.09 10.45
C HIS A 8 42.40 -2.15 9.77
N TYR A 9 41.95 -1.89 8.55
CA TYR A 9 41.13 -2.79 7.77
C TYR A 9 41.98 -3.57 6.77
N ASN A 10 41.94 -4.89 6.84
CA ASN A 10 42.60 -5.77 5.88
C ASN A 10 41.66 -6.01 4.69
N ILE A 11 42.06 -5.65 3.48
CA ILE A 11 41.20 -5.79 2.30
C ILE A 11 41.14 -7.26 1.90
N LEU A 12 39.93 -7.81 1.80
CA LEU A 12 39.70 -9.20 1.41
C LEU A 12 39.44 -9.31 -0.10
N THR A 13 38.44 -8.56 -0.59
CA THR A 13 38.08 -8.56 -2.01
C THR A 13 37.38 -7.27 -2.40
N LYS A 14 37.29 -6.99 -3.70
CA LYS A 14 36.49 -5.89 -4.24
C LYS A 14 35.05 -6.36 -4.41
N LEU A 15 34.09 -5.60 -3.87
CA LEU A 15 32.66 -5.87 -3.99
C LEU A 15 32.06 -5.22 -5.23
N GLY A 16 32.51 -4.02 -5.60
CA GLY A 16 31.99 -3.30 -6.76
C GLY A 16 32.75 -2.02 -7.08
N GLU A 17 32.56 -1.50 -8.28
CA GLU A 17 33.06 -0.20 -8.73
C GLU A 17 32.04 0.44 -9.67
N GLY A 18 31.80 1.74 -9.49
CA GLY A 18 30.92 2.53 -10.35
C GLY A 18 31.21 4.02 -10.25
N GLY A 19 30.34 4.86 -10.81
CA GLY A 19 30.52 6.33 -10.85
C GLY A 19 30.60 6.99 -9.46
N MET A 20 30.18 6.30 -8.40
CA MET A 20 30.22 6.77 -7.01
C MET A 20 31.41 6.23 -6.21
N GLY A 21 32.34 5.52 -6.85
CA GLY A 21 33.56 5.03 -6.23
C GLY A 21 33.68 3.51 -6.21
N VAL A 22 34.61 3.02 -5.40
CA VAL A 22 34.94 1.60 -5.27
C VAL A 22 34.56 1.13 -3.88
N VAL A 23 33.96 -0.06 -3.81
CA VAL A 23 33.59 -0.73 -2.55
C VAL A 23 34.41 -2.00 -2.40
N TYR A 24 35.03 -2.16 -1.24
CA TYR A 24 35.79 -3.34 -0.87
C TYR A 24 35.18 -4.04 0.34
N LEU A 25 35.22 -5.37 0.36
CA LEU A 25 35.05 -6.15 1.57
C LEU A 25 36.38 -6.15 2.32
N ALA A 26 36.33 -5.82 3.60
CA ALA A 26 37.50 -5.81 4.46
C ALA A 26 37.19 -6.44 5.82
N GLU A 27 38.25 -6.79 6.54
CA GLU A 27 38.20 -7.27 7.91
C GLU A 27 38.72 -6.17 8.84
N ASP A 28 37.90 -5.78 9.81
CA ASP A 28 38.28 -4.88 10.90
C ASP A 28 39.14 -5.64 11.90
N THR A 29 40.45 -5.41 11.87
CA THR A 29 41.40 -6.13 12.72
C THR A 29 41.33 -5.75 14.20
N LYS A 30 40.58 -4.71 14.56
CA LYS A 30 40.38 -4.30 15.97
C LYS A 30 39.14 -4.92 16.59
N LEU A 31 38.07 -5.04 15.81
CA LEU A 31 36.78 -5.55 16.28
C LEU A 31 36.46 -6.97 15.79
N ASP A 32 37.34 -7.57 15.00
CA ASP A 32 37.23 -8.94 14.48
C ASP A 32 35.91 -9.19 13.73
N ARG A 33 35.63 -8.32 12.75
CA ARG A 33 34.39 -8.36 11.96
C ARG A 33 34.59 -7.95 10.52
N LYS A 34 33.70 -8.41 9.63
CA LYS A 34 33.65 -7.96 8.24
C LYS A 34 32.98 -6.60 8.11
N VAL A 35 33.52 -5.76 7.24
CA VAL A 35 32.98 -4.43 6.90
C VAL A 35 33.06 -4.19 5.40
N ALA A 36 32.21 -3.30 4.89
CA ALA A 36 32.33 -2.75 3.55
C ALA A 36 33.00 -1.37 3.62
N LEU A 37 34.07 -1.17 2.85
CA LEU A 37 34.76 0.11 2.73
C LEU A 37 34.44 0.75 1.38
N LYS A 38 33.75 1.89 1.42
CA LYS A 38 33.44 2.69 0.22
C LYS A 38 34.35 3.90 0.13
N PHE A 39 35.07 4.01 -0.97
CA PHE A 39 36.00 5.11 -1.23
C PHE A 39 35.38 6.16 -2.14
N LEU A 40 35.61 7.42 -1.83
CA LEU A 40 35.24 8.51 -2.72
C LEU A 40 36.13 8.50 -3.99
N PRO A 41 35.58 8.71 -5.20
CA PRO A 41 36.39 8.78 -6.42
C PRO A 41 37.53 9.79 -6.31
N SER A 42 38.70 9.46 -6.87
CA SER A 42 39.92 10.28 -6.84
C SER A 42 39.77 11.66 -7.50
N GLN A 43 38.78 11.84 -8.37
CA GLN A 43 38.45 13.13 -8.97
C GLN A 43 37.74 14.05 -7.97
N MET A 44 36.93 13.48 -7.06
CA MET A 44 36.20 14.22 -6.03
C MET A 44 37.06 14.52 -4.80
N THR A 45 38.10 13.72 -4.52
CA THR A 45 39.01 13.98 -3.39
C THR A 45 39.81 15.29 -3.55
N LYS A 46 39.94 15.82 -4.77
CA LYS A 46 40.62 17.10 -5.03
C LYS A 46 39.75 18.33 -4.72
N ASP A 47 38.43 18.19 -4.71
CA ASP A 47 37.51 19.27 -4.36
C ASP A 47 37.19 19.23 -2.86
N LYS A 48 37.81 20.14 -2.09
CA LYS A 48 37.57 20.22 -0.63
C LYS A 48 36.09 20.44 -0.28
N ASN A 49 35.34 21.15 -1.11
CA ASN A 49 33.90 21.37 -0.89
C ASN A 49 33.09 20.10 -1.17
N ALA A 50 33.53 19.26 -2.11
CA ALA A 50 32.97 17.93 -2.33
C ALA A 50 33.17 17.03 -1.12
N VAL A 51 34.41 16.94 -0.64
CA VAL A 51 34.79 16.10 0.49
C VAL A 51 34.06 16.50 1.78
N GLU A 52 33.99 17.79 2.10
CA GLU A 52 33.27 18.24 3.31
C GLU A 52 31.76 17.98 3.24
N ARG A 53 31.14 18.11 2.05
CA ARG A 53 29.74 17.73 1.86
C ARG A 53 29.53 16.24 2.02
N PHE A 54 30.40 15.42 1.44
CA PHE A 54 30.36 13.96 1.59
C PHE A 54 30.49 13.54 3.06
N LYS A 55 31.46 14.11 3.79
CA LYS A 55 31.63 13.87 5.24
C LYS A 55 30.38 14.31 6.03
N ARG A 56 29.74 15.43 5.67
CA ARG A 56 28.50 15.88 6.32
C ARG A 56 27.32 14.94 6.09
N GLU A 57 27.12 14.49 4.85
CA GLU A 57 26.05 13.55 4.51
C GLU A 57 26.27 12.19 5.19
N ALA A 58 27.50 11.69 5.19
CA ALA A 58 27.87 10.47 5.89
C ALA A 58 27.64 10.56 7.41
N ARG A 59 27.96 11.70 8.04
CA ARG A 59 27.67 11.92 9.48
C ARG A 59 26.17 11.94 9.78
N ALA A 60 25.37 12.56 8.91
CA ALA A 60 23.92 12.56 9.05
C ALA A 60 23.37 11.12 8.94
N ALA A 61 23.79 10.37 7.93
CA ALA A 61 23.41 8.97 7.75
C ALA A 61 23.89 8.07 8.90
N ALA A 62 25.07 8.33 9.49
CA ALA A 62 25.60 7.54 10.61
C ALA A 62 24.78 7.69 11.91
N ALA A 63 23.97 8.75 12.04
CA ALA A 63 23.05 8.91 13.15
C ALA A 63 21.79 8.01 13.03
N LEU A 64 21.56 7.40 11.86
CA LEU A 64 20.46 6.48 11.64
C LEU A 64 20.83 5.09 12.13
N ASN A 65 20.06 4.58 13.09
CA ASN A 65 20.08 3.18 13.50
C ASN A 65 18.71 2.57 13.24
N HIS A 66 18.64 1.59 12.33
CA HIS A 66 17.41 0.90 11.96
C HIS A 66 17.70 -0.49 11.34
N PRO A 67 16.87 -1.51 11.60
CA PRO A 67 16.99 -2.84 10.98
C PRO A 67 16.98 -2.84 9.44
N ASN A 68 16.46 -1.78 8.81
CA ASN A 68 16.43 -1.65 7.35
C ASN A 68 17.37 -0.60 6.76
N ILE A 69 18.29 -0.03 7.55
CA ILE A 69 19.31 0.92 7.08
C ILE A 69 20.70 0.37 7.42
N VAL A 70 21.60 0.34 6.44
CA VAL A 70 23.00 -0.07 6.67
C VAL A 70 23.69 0.90 7.62
N THR A 71 24.33 0.35 8.66
CA THR A 71 24.98 1.17 9.68
C THR A 71 26.34 1.64 9.20
N ILE A 72 26.61 2.94 9.31
CA ILE A 72 27.96 3.50 9.12
C ILE A 72 28.73 3.36 10.43
N HIS A 73 29.89 2.74 10.37
CA HIS A 73 30.77 2.54 11.52
C HIS A 73 31.82 3.64 11.66
N GLU A 74 32.40 4.08 10.55
CA GLU A 74 33.49 5.05 10.55
C GLU A 74 33.50 5.87 9.28
N ILE A 75 33.94 7.13 9.40
CA ILE A 75 34.41 7.93 8.27
C ILE A 75 35.90 8.16 8.51
N GLY A 76 36.73 7.63 7.62
CA GLY A 76 38.18 7.64 7.77
C GLY A 76 38.88 8.27 6.57
N GLU A 77 40.19 8.43 6.70
CA GLU A 77 41.06 8.90 5.63
C GLU A 77 42.34 8.06 5.63
N HIS A 78 42.78 7.64 4.44
CA HIS A 78 44.02 6.90 4.26
C HIS A 78 44.70 7.35 2.97
N GLU A 79 45.97 7.76 3.06
CA GLU A 79 46.76 8.28 1.93
C GLU A 79 46.04 9.37 1.12
N GLY A 80 45.30 10.26 1.81
CA GLY A 80 44.53 11.34 1.20
C GLY A 80 43.22 10.91 0.52
N GLN A 81 42.83 9.64 0.64
CA GLN A 81 41.54 9.14 0.19
C GLN A 81 40.58 8.99 1.37
N THR A 82 39.42 9.65 1.27
CA THR A 82 38.34 9.49 2.25
C THR A 82 37.58 8.19 1.98
N PHE A 83 37.31 7.43 3.03
CA PHE A 83 36.48 6.23 2.98
C PHE A 83 35.39 6.23 4.05
N ILE A 84 34.33 5.48 3.80
CA ILE A 84 33.29 5.16 4.78
C ILE A 84 33.36 3.65 5.04
N ALA A 85 33.58 3.28 6.30
CA ALA A 85 33.40 1.91 6.75
C ALA A 85 31.97 1.72 7.21
N MET A 86 31.30 0.73 6.62
CA MET A 86 29.91 0.39 6.93
C MET A 86 29.77 -1.10 7.18
N GLU A 87 28.65 -1.47 7.80
CA GLU A 87 28.27 -2.86 7.99
C GLU A 87 28.34 -3.64 6.67
N HIS A 88 28.97 -4.81 6.71
CA HIS A 88 28.90 -5.75 5.61
C HIS A 88 27.60 -6.55 5.73
N VAL A 89 26.72 -6.38 4.74
CA VAL A 89 25.52 -7.20 4.59
C VAL A 89 25.87 -8.44 3.77
N ASP A 90 25.72 -9.62 4.36
CA ASP A 90 25.89 -10.91 3.69
C ASP A 90 24.59 -11.29 2.98
N GLY A 91 24.57 -11.15 1.65
CA GLY A 91 23.36 -11.25 0.84
C GLY A 91 23.61 -10.81 -0.60
N HIS A 92 22.54 -10.44 -1.30
CA HIS A 92 22.60 -10.01 -2.71
C HIS A 92 21.92 -8.65 -2.93
N SER A 93 22.23 -8.02 -4.06
CA SER A 93 21.55 -6.78 -4.45
C SER A 93 20.12 -7.06 -4.87
N PHE A 94 19.22 -6.11 -4.64
CA PHE A 94 17.85 -6.26 -5.07
C PHE A 94 17.71 -6.24 -6.59
N ARG A 95 18.67 -5.63 -7.30
CA ARG A 95 18.79 -5.74 -8.77
C ARG A 95 18.84 -7.20 -9.22
N GLU A 96 19.69 -8.02 -8.60
CA GLU A 96 19.81 -9.46 -8.91
C GLU A 96 18.50 -10.22 -8.63
N GLU A 97 17.68 -9.74 -7.68
CA GLU A 97 16.38 -10.34 -7.39
C GLU A 97 15.34 -10.03 -8.47
N ILE A 98 15.28 -8.78 -8.93
CA ILE A 98 14.35 -8.35 -9.98
C ILE A 98 14.71 -8.97 -11.34
N GLU A 99 16.00 -9.19 -11.63
CA GLU A 99 16.45 -9.81 -12.88
C GLU A 99 15.97 -11.27 -13.06
N LYS A 100 15.58 -11.95 -11.97
CA LYS A 100 14.94 -13.28 -12.02
C LYS A 100 13.51 -13.23 -12.56
N GLY A 101 12.91 -12.06 -12.62
CA GLY A 101 11.56 -11.81 -13.14
C GLY A 101 10.62 -11.15 -12.12
N PRO A 102 9.35 -10.91 -12.52
CA PRO A 102 8.37 -10.28 -11.66
C PRO A 102 8.12 -11.06 -10.37
N LEU A 103 7.94 -10.33 -9.26
CA LEU A 103 7.72 -10.89 -7.93
C LEU A 103 6.23 -11.03 -7.62
N GLY A 104 5.89 -12.06 -6.85
CA GLY A 104 4.55 -12.26 -6.31
C GLY A 104 4.16 -11.15 -5.34
N VAL A 105 2.88 -10.78 -5.32
CA VAL A 105 2.36 -9.62 -4.57
C VAL A 105 2.74 -9.63 -3.10
N GLU A 106 2.68 -10.78 -2.42
CA GLU A 106 3.03 -10.87 -0.99
C GLU A 106 4.49 -10.51 -0.74
N LYS A 107 5.39 -10.97 -1.62
CA LYS A 107 6.81 -10.62 -1.55
C LYS A 107 7.04 -9.14 -1.83
N VAL A 108 6.30 -8.56 -2.78
CA VAL A 108 6.34 -7.12 -3.06
C VAL A 108 5.94 -6.33 -1.81
N VAL A 109 4.80 -6.66 -1.20
CA VAL A 109 4.32 -5.98 0.02
C VAL A 109 5.36 -6.07 1.13
N ASN A 110 5.91 -7.26 1.39
CA ASN A 110 6.88 -7.48 2.47
C ASN A 110 8.17 -6.67 2.26
N ILE A 111 8.69 -6.61 1.03
CA ILE A 111 9.90 -5.84 0.71
C ILE A 111 9.61 -4.34 0.80
N VAL A 112 8.52 -3.87 0.19
CA VAL A 112 8.19 -2.43 0.17
C VAL A 112 7.91 -1.91 1.58
N LYS A 113 7.25 -2.68 2.45
CA LYS A 113 7.04 -2.30 3.86
C LYS A 113 8.37 -2.06 4.58
N GLN A 114 9.33 -2.98 4.44
CA GLN A 114 10.66 -2.83 5.04
C GLN A 114 11.42 -1.61 4.48
N ILE A 115 11.30 -1.34 3.18
CA ILE A 115 11.88 -0.12 2.59
C ILE A 115 11.22 1.13 3.19
N CYS A 116 9.88 1.14 3.29
CA CYS A 116 9.15 2.25 3.90
C CYS A 116 9.54 2.47 5.36
N GLU A 117 9.74 1.41 6.16
CA GLU A 117 10.17 1.52 7.56
C GLU A 117 11.56 2.18 7.68
N GLY A 118 12.50 1.78 6.82
CA GLY A 118 13.82 2.43 6.75
C GLY A 118 13.74 3.90 6.28
N LEU A 119 12.97 4.18 5.24
CA LEU A 119 12.76 5.54 4.75
C LEU A 119 12.07 6.43 5.78
N ASP A 120 11.06 5.93 6.48
CA ASP A 120 10.32 6.67 7.50
C ASP A 120 11.25 7.10 8.64
N LYS A 121 12.15 6.19 9.07
CA LYS A 121 13.17 6.51 10.08
C LYS A 121 14.11 7.63 9.61
N ALA A 122 14.52 7.62 8.34
CA ALA A 122 15.38 8.66 7.78
C ALA A 122 14.63 9.99 7.61
N HIS A 123 13.41 9.96 7.09
CA HIS A 123 12.57 11.14 6.85
C HIS A 123 12.24 11.85 8.16
N LYS A 124 11.97 11.12 9.25
CA LYS A 124 11.78 11.69 10.60
C LYS A 124 13.03 12.35 11.18
N ALA A 125 14.20 12.07 10.63
CA ALA A 125 15.45 12.72 10.97
C ALA A 125 15.87 13.79 9.94
N ASP A 126 14.94 14.22 9.07
CA ASP A 126 15.15 15.17 7.97
C ASP A 126 16.22 14.73 6.95
N ILE A 127 16.42 13.41 6.82
CA ILE A 127 17.36 12.81 5.86
C ILE A 127 16.57 12.22 4.69
N VAL A 128 16.83 12.72 3.49
CA VAL A 128 16.24 12.24 2.23
C VAL A 128 17.28 11.42 1.47
N HIS A 129 16.92 10.23 0.99
CA HIS A 129 17.86 9.34 0.32
C HIS A 129 18.26 9.81 -1.08
N ARG A 130 17.28 10.22 -1.90
CA ARG A 130 17.41 10.79 -3.27
C ARG A 130 17.88 9.84 -4.38
N ASP A 131 18.13 8.57 -4.07
CA ASP A 131 18.69 7.59 -5.04
C ASP A 131 18.21 6.18 -4.71
N ILE A 132 16.92 6.05 -4.38
CA ILE A 132 16.32 4.72 -4.16
C ILE A 132 16.21 4.00 -5.50
N LYS A 133 16.88 2.85 -5.60
CA LYS A 133 16.90 1.98 -6.77
C LYS A 133 17.35 0.57 -6.37
N PRO A 134 17.14 -0.46 -7.20
CA PRO A 134 17.46 -1.83 -6.84
C PRO A 134 18.93 -2.07 -6.48
N GLU A 135 19.86 -1.29 -7.02
CA GLU A 135 21.29 -1.39 -6.70
C GLU A 135 21.63 -0.91 -5.28
N ASN A 136 20.82 -0.01 -4.70
CA ASN A 136 21.05 0.56 -3.37
C ASN A 136 20.21 -0.14 -2.28
N ILE A 137 19.63 -1.29 -2.61
CA ILE A 137 18.82 -2.10 -1.72
C ILE A 137 19.46 -3.49 -1.70
N LEU A 138 19.86 -3.99 -0.53
CA LEU A 138 20.35 -5.35 -0.36
C LEU A 138 19.28 -6.20 0.35
N ILE A 139 19.31 -7.50 0.09
CA ILE A 139 18.55 -8.50 0.83
C ILE A 139 19.54 -9.46 1.48
N ASP A 140 19.50 -9.57 2.81
CA ASP A 140 20.33 -10.54 3.54
C ASP A 140 19.76 -11.97 3.46
N HIS A 141 20.50 -12.95 3.98
CA HIS A 141 20.08 -14.36 3.96
C HIS A 141 18.76 -14.64 4.71
N ASP A 142 18.35 -13.76 5.63
CA ASP A 142 17.09 -13.85 6.37
C ASP A 142 15.92 -13.19 5.62
N GLY A 143 16.18 -12.61 4.44
CA GLY A 143 15.18 -11.90 3.65
C GLY A 143 14.91 -10.48 4.16
N ARG A 144 15.79 -9.92 5.00
CA ARG A 144 15.66 -8.54 5.49
C ARG A 144 16.23 -7.58 4.47
N VAL A 145 15.51 -6.49 4.26
CA VAL A 145 15.95 -5.40 3.39
C VAL A 145 16.94 -4.51 4.13
N ARG A 146 18.05 -4.17 3.49
CA ARG A 146 19.07 -3.23 3.98
C ARG A 146 19.27 -2.11 2.94
N ILE A 147 18.90 -0.88 3.28
CA ILE A 147 19.06 0.28 2.40
C ILE A 147 20.48 0.84 2.55
N LEU A 148 21.17 1.03 1.41
CA LEU A 148 22.52 1.59 1.31
C LEU A 148 22.48 3.11 1.05
N ASP A 149 23.61 3.79 1.25
CA ASP A 149 23.92 5.06 0.56
C ASP A 149 22.93 6.25 0.71
N PHE A 150 22.38 6.47 1.91
CA PHE A 150 21.57 7.67 2.18
C PHE A 150 22.33 8.96 1.84
N GLY A 151 21.83 9.70 0.85
CA GLY A 151 22.25 11.06 0.54
C GLY A 151 23.62 11.22 -0.10
N LEU A 152 24.47 10.18 -0.15
CA LEU A 152 25.86 10.25 -0.63
C LEU A 152 26.00 10.50 -2.14
N ALA A 153 24.89 10.43 -2.90
CA ALA A 153 24.89 10.40 -4.37
C ALA A 153 24.81 11.77 -5.05
N ARG A 154 24.32 12.83 -4.40
CA ARG A 154 24.10 14.12 -5.08
C ARG A 154 24.67 15.31 -4.32
N MET A 155 25.95 15.51 -4.58
CA MET A 155 26.61 16.81 -4.50
C MET A 155 25.92 17.82 -5.43
N LYS A 156 25.18 18.80 -4.86
CA LYS A 156 24.64 19.96 -5.61
C LYS A 156 25.82 20.61 -6.39
N GLY A 157 25.74 20.62 -7.73
CA GLY A 157 26.75 21.23 -8.61
C GLY A 157 27.46 20.29 -9.60
N VAL A 158 27.30 18.97 -9.48
CA VAL A 158 27.89 17.99 -10.42
C VAL A 158 26.92 17.55 -11.53
N SER A 159 25.68 18.06 -11.52
CA SER A 159 24.66 17.81 -12.57
C SER A 159 25.04 18.29 -13.97
N LYS A 160 26.21 18.91 -14.16
CA LYS A 160 26.77 19.27 -15.48
C LYS A 160 27.96 18.41 -15.94
N LEU A 161 28.55 17.57 -15.09
CA LEU A 161 29.74 16.78 -15.45
C LEU A 161 29.59 15.33 -14.95
N THR A 162 29.09 14.45 -15.81
CA THR A 162 29.61 13.08 -15.99
C THR A 162 28.89 12.46 -17.18
N LYS A 163 29.49 12.65 -18.36
CA LYS A 163 29.05 12.09 -19.65
C LYS A 163 29.56 10.66 -19.87
N GLU A 164 30.05 10.00 -18.83
CA GLU A 164 30.75 8.73 -18.96
C GLU A 164 30.13 7.68 -18.04
N SER A 165 29.38 6.77 -18.67
CA SER A 165 29.11 5.39 -18.24
C SER A 165 28.43 5.21 -16.88
N SER A 166 27.12 5.49 -16.81
CA SER A 166 26.13 4.88 -15.86
C SER A 166 24.81 5.69 -15.75
N THR A 167 24.72 6.87 -16.40
CA THR A 167 23.61 7.83 -16.21
C THR A 167 22.24 7.26 -16.57
N LEU A 168 22.15 6.47 -17.63
CA LEU A 168 20.87 5.95 -18.15
C LEU A 168 20.17 4.99 -17.17
N GLY A 169 20.94 4.28 -16.32
CA GLY A 169 20.39 3.39 -15.29
C GLY A 169 19.71 4.14 -14.15
N THR A 170 20.34 5.22 -13.67
CA THR A 170 19.84 5.99 -12.51
C THR A 170 18.68 6.92 -12.89
N VAL A 171 18.68 7.48 -14.11
CA VAL A 171 17.64 8.41 -14.57
C VAL A 171 16.22 7.81 -14.47
N LYS A 172 16.08 6.49 -14.68
CA LYS A 172 14.80 5.78 -14.64
C LYS A 172 14.06 5.90 -13.29
N TYR A 173 14.79 6.11 -12.20
CA TYR A 173 14.24 6.20 -10.84
C TYR A 173 14.15 7.65 -10.34
N MET A 174 14.62 8.63 -11.12
CA MET A 174 14.58 10.04 -10.72
C MET A 174 13.16 10.59 -10.80
N SER A 175 12.83 11.42 -9.81
CA SER A 175 11.58 12.17 -9.76
C SER A 175 11.56 13.36 -10.74
N PRO A 176 10.38 13.83 -11.18
CA PRO A 176 10.24 15.02 -12.03
C PRO A 176 10.99 16.25 -11.50
N GLU A 177 10.91 16.52 -10.19
CA GLU A 177 11.59 17.64 -9.54
C GLU A 177 13.12 17.51 -9.60
N GLN A 178 13.67 16.29 -9.48
CA GLN A 178 15.12 16.05 -9.64
C GLN A 178 15.60 16.30 -11.07
N LEU A 179 14.78 15.96 -12.06
CA LEU A 179 15.10 16.16 -13.48
C LEU A 179 14.99 17.63 -13.89
N ARG A 180 14.06 18.38 -13.28
CA ARG A 180 13.92 19.84 -13.47
C ARG A 180 14.95 20.65 -12.67
N GLY A 181 15.65 20.03 -11.73
CA GLY A 181 16.59 20.70 -10.84
C GLY A 181 15.92 21.56 -9.77
N GLU A 182 14.67 21.24 -9.42
CA GLU A 182 13.89 21.89 -8.38
C GLU A 182 14.35 21.44 -6.97
N GLU A 183 13.88 22.13 -5.93
CA GLU A 183 14.13 21.69 -4.56
C GLU A 183 13.39 20.37 -4.26
N VAL A 184 14.17 19.41 -3.76
CA VAL A 184 13.72 18.03 -3.47
C VAL A 184 13.46 17.87 -1.98
N ASP A 185 12.36 17.20 -1.67
CA ASP A 185 12.00 16.76 -0.32
C ASP A 185 11.81 15.24 -0.30
N HIS A 186 11.41 14.68 0.84
CA HIS A 186 11.25 13.23 1.04
C HIS A 186 10.31 12.55 0.05
N ARG A 187 9.41 13.29 -0.61
CA ARG A 187 8.50 12.75 -1.64
C ARG A 187 9.22 12.35 -2.93
N THR A 188 10.49 12.70 -3.06
CA THR A 188 11.37 12.15 -4.11
C THR A 188 11.64 10.66 -3.88
N ASP A 189 11.82 10.22 -2.64
CA ASP A 189 12.05 8.81 -2.31
C ASP A 189 10.78 7.99 -2.53
N ILE A 190 9.61 8.58 -2.28
CA ILE A 190 8.28 7.99 -2.57
C ILE A 190 8.12 7.72 -4.06
N TRP A 191 8.54 8.66 -4.91
CA TRP A 191 8.54 8.46 -6.37
C TRP A 191 9.44 7.30 -6.76
N SER A 192 10.70 7.33 -6.31
CA SER A 192 11.69 6.30 -6.66
C SER A 192 11.25 4.91 -6.17
N LEU A 193 10.63 4.83 -4.98
CA LEU A 193 10.01 3.61 -4.48
C LEU A 193 8.85 3.14 -5.37
N GLY A 194 8.03 4.06 -5.88
CA GLY A 194 6.97 3.74 -6.85
C GLY A 194 7.52 3.10 -8.12
N VAL A 195 8.65 3.60 -8.63
CA VAL A 195 9.34 3.03 -9.80
C VAL A 195 9.84 1.61 -9.49
N VAL A 196 10.52 1.42 -8.34
CA VAL A 196 10.99 0.10 -7.88
C VAL A 196 9.82 -0.88 -7.74
N MET A 197 8.72 -0.46 -7.11
CA MET A 197 7.53 -1.29 -6.92
C MET A 197 6.88 -1.68 -8.25
N TYR A 198 6.78 -0.76 -9.21
CA TYR A 198 6.28 -1.06 -10.55
C TYR A 198 7.16 -2.14 -11.24
N GLU A 199 8.49 -1.99 -11.14
CA GLU A 199 9.46 -2.92 -11.70
C GLU A 199 9.37 -4.30 -11.04
N MET A 200 9.19 -4.37 -9.72
CA MET A 200 8.97 -5.62 -9.00
C MET A 200 7.73 -6.36 -9.52
N LEU A 201 6.65 -5.64 -9.81
CA LEU A 201 5.37 -6.24 -10.22
C LEU A 201 5.33 -6.66 -11.69
N THR A 202 6.09 -5.99 -12.54
CA THR A 202 6.00 -6.14 -14.00
C THR A 202 7.27 -6.69 -14.64
N GLY A 203 8.38 -6.70 -13.92
CA GLY A 203 9.72 -7.01 -14.44
C GLY A 203 10.32 -5.86 -15.26
N ASP A 204 9.71 -4.68 -15.22
CA ASP A 204 10.01 -3.61 -16.16
C ASP A 204 9.75 -2.23 -15.58
N VAL A 205 10.46 -1.19 -16.02
CA VAL A 205 10.27 0.17 -15.48
C VAL A 205 9.04 0.88 -16.10
N PRO A 206 8.37 1.78 -15.36
CA PRO A 206 7.15 2.45 -15.82
C PRO A 206 7.39 3.44 -16.96
N PHE A 207 8.55 4.12 -16.95
CA PHE A 207 8.93 5.14 -17.92
C PHE A 207 10.16 4.67 -18.71
N LYS A 208 10.10 4.80 -20.04
CA LYS A 208 11.13 4.27 -20.94
C LYS A 208 11.39 5.18 -22.13
N GLY A 209 12.54 4.97 -22.74
CA GLY A 209 12.95 5.60 -23.98
C GLY A 209 14.20 4.93 -24.51
N GLU A 210 14.45 5.06 -25.81
CA GLU A 210 15.64 4.51 -26.47
C GLU A 210 16.94 5.20 -26.02
N TYR A 211 16.83 6.44 -25.55
CA TYR A 211 17.93 7.26 -25.06
C TYR A 211 17.50 8.09 -23.85
N GLU A 212 18.47 8.66 -23.14
CA GLU A 212 18.25 9.34 -21.84
C GLU A 212 17.19 10.44 -21.92
N GLN A 213 17.22 11.29 -22.95
CA GLN A 213 16.26 12.38 -23.11
C GLN A 213 14.82 11.88 -23.34
N ALA A 214 14.65 10.74 -24.00
CA ALA A 214 13.33 10.12 -24.16
C ALA A 214 12.81 9.55 -22.83
N VAL A 215 13.69 8.97 -22.01
CA VAL A 215 13.34 8.54 -20.64
C VAL A 215 12.93 9.75 -19.79
N VAL A 216 13.70 10.85 -19.83
CA VAL A 216 13.36 12.10 -19.14
C VAL A 216 12.00 12.63 -19.61
N TYR A 217 11.75 12.65 -20.91
CA TYR A 217 10.46 13.07 -21.45
C TYR A 217 9.30 12.21 -20.93
N SER A 218 9.46 10.88 -20.94
CA SER A 218 8.46 9.93 -20.42
C SER A 218 8.19 10.16 -18.93
N ILE A 219 9.25 10.36 -18.12
CA ILE A 219 9.12 10.69 -16.69
C ILE A 219 8.36 12.01 -16.48
N LEU A 220 8.56 13.02 -17.33
CA LEU A 220 7.96 14.33 -17.13
C LEU A 220 6.52 14.42 -17.66
N ASN A 221 6.16 13.65 -18.69
CA ASN A 221 4.94 13.91 -19.48
C ASN A 221 4.02 12.69 -19.67
N GLU A 222 4.51 11.46 -19.55
CA GLU A 222 3.69 10.27 -19.82
C GLU A 222 3.07 9.69 -18.54
N ASP A 223 1.86 9.15 -18.67
CA ASP A 223 1.19 8.44 -17.59
C ASP A 223 1.75 7.02 -17.40
N VAL A 224 1.58 6.50 -16.18
CA VAL A 224 2.00 5.14 -15.85
C VAL A 224 1.13 4.13 -16.58
N LYS A 225 1.76 3.12 -17.18
CA LYS A 225 1.03 2.04 -17.83
C LYS A 225 0.30 1.18 -16.81
N ALA A 226 -0.88 0.68 -17.19
CA ALA A 226 -1.67 -0.18 -16.31
C ALA A 226 -0.91 -1.49 -15.99
N LEU A 227 -0.94 -1.90 -14.72
CA LEU A 227 -0.41 -3.18 -14.25
C LEU A 227 -1.15 -4.33 -14.92
N LYS A 228 -0.46 -5.10 -15.76
CA LYS A 228 -1.01 -6.32 -16.40
C LYS A 228 -0.49 -7.55 -15.66
N GLY A 229 -1.23 -8.66 -15.72
CA GLY A 229 -0.81 -9.93 -15.11
C GLY A 229 -1.23 -10.16 -13.65
N LEU A 230 -1.80 -9.17 -12.97
CA LEU A 230 -2.38 -9.32 -11.63
C LEU A 230 -3.88 -9.68 -11.67
N PRO A 231 -4.43 -10.41 -10.67
CA PRO A 231 -5.88 -10.56 -10.47
C PRO A 231 -6.58 -9.21 -10.40
N ALA A 232 -7.84 -9.12 -10.88
CA ALA A 232 -8.52 -7.83 -11.08
C ALA A 232 -8.65 -6.98 -9.82
N ASN A 233 -9.02 -7.59 -8.68
CA ASN A 233 -9.11 -6.91 -7.38
C ASN A 233 -7.74 -6.34 -6.93
N MET A 234 -6.68 -7.14 -7.03
CA MET A 234 -5.32 -6.74 -6.66
C MET A 234 -4.78 -5.68 -7.62
N ARG A 235 -5.06 -5.81 -8.91
CA ARG A 235 -4.63 -4.87 -9.95
C ARG A 235 -5.14 -3.46 -9.65
N THR A 236 -6.43 -3.30 -9.38
CA THR A 236 -7.02 -1.97 -9.10
C THR A 236 -6.37 -1.32 -7.88
N GLN A 237 -6.16 -2.09 -6.82
CA GLN A 237 -5.59 -1.59 -5.58
C GLN A 237 -4.11 -1.20 -5.72
N PHE A 238 -3.31 -2.06 -6.36
CA PHE A 238 -1.90 -1.77 -6.63
C PHE A 238 -1.73 -0.65 -7.64
N GLN A 239 -2.62 -0.56 -8.65
CA GLN A 239 -2.60 0.55 -9.60
C GLN A 239 -2.81 1.87 -8.87
N LYS A 240 -3.78 1.95 -7.96
CA LYS A 240 -4.01 3.15 -7.16
C LYS A 240 -2.79 3.55 -6.33
N ILE A 241 -2.10 2.59 -5.72
CA ILE A 241 -0.86 2.86 -4.97
C ILE A 241 0.22 3.39 -5.92
N ILE A 242 0.42 2.73 -7.06
CA ILE A 242 1.40 3.13 -8.08
C ILE A 242 1.11 4.55 -8.58
N ASP A 243 -0.13 4.85 -8.98
CA ASP A 243 -0.53 6.16 -9.50
C ASP A 243 -0.28 7.27 -8.48
N ASN A 244 -0.61 7.01 -7.21
CA ASN A 244 -0.35 7.95 -6.13
C ASN A 244 1.16 8.07 -5.82
N THR A 245 1.97 7.02 -5.90
CA THR A 245 3.43 7.15 -5.73
C THR A 245 4.09 7.90 -6.90
N LEU A 246 3.59 7.71 -8.12
CA LEU A 246 4.15 8.21 -9.38
C LEU A 246 3.39 9.42 -9.95
N ALA A 247 2.61 10.12 -9.13
CA ALA A 247 1.97 11.36 -9.53
C ALA A 247 3.04 12.42 -9.87
N LYS A 248 2.94 13.07 -11.04
CA LYS A 248 3.96 14.04 -11.49
C LYS A 248 4.06 15.22 -10.53
N ASN A 249 2.92 15.71 -10.05
CA ASN A 249 2.85 16.73 -9.01
C ASN A 249 3.08 16.08 -7.63
N LYS A 250 4.16 16.46 -6.95
CA LYS A 250 4.51 15.93 -5.62
C LYS A 250 3.44 16.14 -4.54
N ASN A 251 2.56 17.13 -4.69
CA ASN A 251 1.44 17.35 -3.76
C ASN A 251 0.29 16.34 -3.94
N GLN A 252 0.23 15.67 -5.08
CA GLN A 252 -0.72 14.58 -5.34
C GLN A 252 -0.16 13.21 -4.93
N ARG A 253 1.12 13.15 -4.53
CA ARG A 253 1.73 11.91 -4.04
C ARG A 253 1.29 11.60 -2.62
N TYR A 254 1.61 10.40 -2.13
CA TYR A 254 1.64 10.17 -0.69
C TYR A 254 2.55 11.21 -0.02
N GLN A 255 2.08 11.80 1.07
CA GLN A 255 2.85 12.80 1.82
C GLN A 255 3.79 12.16 2.84
N SER A 256 3.70 10.84 3.06
CA SER A 256 4.62 10.05 3.88
C SER A 256 4.63 8.59 3.40
N VAL A 257 5.79 7.94 3.50
CA VAL A 257 5.94 6.49 3.23
C VAL A 257 5.10 5.62 4.18
N SER A 258 4.78 6.13 5.38
CA SER A 258 3.90 5.45 6.34
C SER A 258 2.49 5.21 5.79
N LEU A 259 1.97 6.13 4.95
CA LEU A 259 0.66 5.98 4.32
C LEU A 259 0.61 4.80 3.34
N ILE A 260 1.74 4.44 2.74
CA ILE A 260 1.87 3.28 1.85
C ILE A 260 1.77 2.00 2.69
N ILE A 261 2.41 1.97 3.86
CA ILE A 261 2.34 0.85 4.80
C ILE A 261 0.89 0.62 5.25
N ASP A 262 0.18 1.69 5.63
CA ASP A 262 -1.22 1.62 6.06
C ASP A 262 -2.10 1.01 4.96
N GLN A 263 -1.92 1.47 3.72
CA GLN A 263 -2.69 0.95 2.60
C GLN A 263 -2.39 -0.52 2.32
N PHE A 264 -1.14 -0.98 2.44
CA PHE A 264 -0.84 -2.40 2.35
C PHE A 264 -1.44 -3.22 3.50
N ASN A 265 -1.44 -2.69 4.72
CA ASN A 265 -2.05 -3.37 5.86
C ASN A 265 -3.57 -3.56 5.63
N ASP A 266 -4.25 -2.56 5.09
CA ASP A 266 -5.67 -2.65 4.75
C ASP A 266 -5.93 -3.67 3.65
N LEU A 267 -5.08 -3.72 2.62
CA LEU A 267 -5.18 -4.73 1.56
C LEU A 267 -5.00 -6.15 2.08
N MET A 268 -4.05 -6.36 2.99
CA MET A 268 -3.79 -7.69 3.55
C MET A 268 -4.88 -8.14 4.53
N LYS A 269 -5.47 -7.21 5.31
CA LYS A 269 -6.63 -7.51 6.17
C LYS A 269 -7.83 -7.98 5.35
N ASN A 270 -8.15 -7.28 4.25
CA ASN A 270 -9.28 -7.65 3.38
C ASN A 270 -9.08 -9.04 2.73
N LYS A 271 -7.83 -9.40 2.40
CA LYS A 271 -7.48 -10.73 1.87
C LYS A 271 -7.67 -11.85 2.90
N ILE A 272 -7.39 -11.61 4.19
CA ILE A 272 -7.60 -12.60 5.26
C ILE A 272 -9.09 -12.85 5.46
N SER A 273 -9.92 -11.79 5.46
CA SER A 273 -11.38 -11.93 5.56
C SER A 273 -11.99 -12.69 4.38
N GLU A 274 -11.49 -12.52 3.15
CA GLU A 274 -11.93 -13.30 1.98
C GLU A 274 -11.45 -14.77 2.04
N ASN A 275 -10.24 -15.03 2.51
CA ASN A 275 -9.67 -16.38 2.61
C ASN A 275 -10.24 -17.20 3.79
N GLU A 276 -10.64 -16.59 4.90
CA GLU A 276 -11.33 -17.29 6.00
C GLU A 276 -12.73 -17.78 5.58
N ILE A 277 -13.36 -17.08 4.62
CA ILE A 277 -14.60 -17.52 3.97
C ILE A 277 -14.34 -18.69 3.00
N GLU A 278 -13.22 -18.71 2.27
CA GLU A 278 -12.89 -19.81 1.34
C GLU A 278 -12.30 -21.08 2.00
N GLN A 279 -11.53 -20.95 3.09
CA GLN A 279 -10.84 -22.09 3.72
C GLN A 279 -11.72 -22.92 4.67
N SER A 280 -12.96 -22.51 4.93
CA SER A 280 -13.95 -23.29 5.71
C SER A 280 -14.74 -24.31 4.89
N SER A 281 -14.40 -24.53 3.61
CA SER A 281 -15.01 -25.55 2.74
C SER A 281 -14.19 -26.85 2.65
N PRO A 282 -14.65 -27.99 3.21
CA PRO A 282 -13.90 -29.26 3.23
C PRO A 282 -14.10 -30.08 1.95
N PHE A 283 -13.95 -29.48 0.77
CA PHE A 283 -14.13 -30.16 -0.52
C PHE A 283 -12.96 -29.92 -1.48
N LYS A 284 -11.78 -30.47 -1.17
CA LYS A 284 -10.72 -30.61 -2.18
C LYS A 284 -9.67 -31.67 -1.81
N LYS A 285 -10.12 -32.88 -1.50
CA LYS A 285 -9.32 -34.12 -1.62
C LYS A 285 -10.24 -35.32 -1.43
N ILE A 286 -10.31 -36.16 -2.46
CA ILE A 286 -10.74 -37.58 -2.52
C ILE A 286 -11.60 -37.76 -3.79
N PHE A 287 -10.90 -37.97 -4.91
CA PHE A 287 -11.44 -38.68 -6.07
C PHE A 287 -10.40 -39.68 -6.53
N LYS A 288 -10.54 -40.94 -6.08
CA LYS A 288 -10.04 -42.10 -6.83
C LYS A 288 -10.73 -43.39 -6.39
N LYS A 289 -11.45 -43.97 -7.36
CA LYS A 289 -11.87 -45.37 -7.58
C LYS A 289 -12.99 -45.98 -6.71
N SER A 290 -13.96 -46.52 -7.46
CA SER A 290 -14.70 -47.79 -7.27
C SER A 290 -15.92 -47.84 -6.34
N GLY A 291 -17.10 -47.86 -6.96
CA GLY A 291 -17.98 -49.04 -6.91
C GLY A 291 -19.03 -49.21 -5.81
N ILE A 292 -18.92 -48.58 -4.63
CA ILE A 292 -19.75 -48.97 -3.46
C ILE A 292 -20.82 -47.93 -3.05
N ILE A 293 -20.89 -46.78 -3.75
CA ILE A 293 -21.72 -45.63 -3.34
C ILE A 293 -23.24 -45.78 -3.61
N LYS A 294 -23.72 -46.87 -4.21
CA LYS A 294 -25.17 -46.96 -4.55
C LYS A 294 -26.10 -47.23 -3.36
N TYR A 295 -25.60 -47.71 -2.22
CA TYR A 295 -26.46 -48.14 -1.11
C TYR A 295 -26.28 -47.36 0.20
N ILE A 296 -25.22 -46.56 0.34
CA ILE A 296 -24.97 -45.75 1.53
C ILE A 296 -25.65 -44.37 1.44
N VAL A 297 -25.79 -43.84 0.22
CA VAL A 297 -26.41 -42.53 -0.04
C VAL A 297 -27.86 -42.44 0.44
N PRO A 298 -28.79 -43.40 0.20
CA PRO A 298 -30.18 -43.21 0.64
C PRO A 298 -30.36 -43.23 2.16
N ILE A 299 -29.52 -43.97 2.89
CA ILE A 299 -29.60 -44.08 4.36
C ILE A 299 -29.01 -42.83 5.03
N ILE A 300 -27.90 -42.30 4.50
CA ILE A 300 -27.32 -41.04 4.97
C ILE A 300 -28.19 -39.86 4.53
N SER A 301 -28.80 -39.87 3.34
CA SER A 301 -29.76 -38.85 2.92
C SER A 301 -31.01 -38.83 3.81
N LEU A 302 -31.49 -39.97 4.33
CA LEU A 302 -32.61 -40.01 5.28
C LEU A 302 -32.21 -39.51 6.67
N LEU A 303 -30.99 -39.78 7.14
CA LEU A 303 -30.47 -39.26 8.40
C LEU A 303 -30.09 -37.77 8.32
N ILE A 304 -29.60 -37.32 7.16
CA ILE A 304 -29.39 -35.90 6.83
C ILE A 304 -30.74 -35.22 6.65
N LEU A 305 -31.76 -35.85 6.05
CA LEU A 305 -33.09 -35.27 5.93
C LEU A 305 -33.81 -35.21 7.29
N TYR A 306 -33.67 -36.23 8.14
CA TYR A 306 -34.19 -36.23 9.51
C TYR A 306 -33.43 -35.23 10.40
N GLY A 307 -32.11 -35.12 10.24
CA GLY A 307 -31.28 -34.10 10.90
C GLY A 307 -31.55 -32.69 10.38
N TYR A 308 -31.81 -32.51 9.08
CA TYR A 308 -32.19 -31.24 8.44
C TYR A 308 -33.62 -30.83 8.80
N LEU A 309 -34.55 -31.77 8.92
CA LEU A 309 -35.90 -31.53 9.45
C LEU A 309 -35.90 -31.28 10.97
N SER A 310 -34.99 -31.91 11.73
CA SER A 310 -34.83 -31.69 13.17
C SER A 310 -34.00 -30.43 13.51
N LEU A 311 -33.17 -29.94 12.59
CA LEU A 311 -32.39 -28.69 12.73
C LEU A 311 -33.04 -27.51 11.99
N PHE A 312 -34.17 -27.71 11.31
CA PHE A 312 -35.14 -26.66 10.97
C PHE A 312 -35.97 -26.30 12.20
N GLN A 313 -35.32 -25.68 13.18
CA GLN A 313 -35.95 -24.60 13.95
C GLN A 313 -35.29 -23.27 13.57
N GLN A 314 -35.79 -22.77 12.43
CA GLN A 314 -35.96 -21.38 11.96
C GLN A 314 -34.78 -20.40 11.99
N LYS A 315 -34.16 -20.17 10.81
CA LYS A 315 -33.68 -18.85 10.38
C LYS A 315 -34.50 -18.40 9.17
N HIS A 316 -35.12 -17.23 9.27
CA HIS A 316 -35.99 -16.66 8.24
C HIS A 316 -35.17 -15.95 7.15
N THR A 317 -35.62 -16.04 5.90
CA THR A 317 -35.07 -15.27 4.78
C THR A 317 -35.92 -14.02 4.61
N ILE A 318 -35.33 -12.83 4.70
CA ILE A 318 -36.03 -11.55 4.49
C ILE A 318 -36.39 -11.42 3.00
N LYS A 319 -37.69 -11.49 2.68
CA LYS A 319 -38.21 -11.32 1.31
C LYS A 319 -38.99 -10.03 1.12
N SER A 320 -39.37 -9.40 2.24
CA SER A 320 -40.06 -8.12 2.27
C SER A 320 -39.38 -7.15 3.25
N LEU A 321 -39.24 -5.89 2.86
CA LEU A 321 -38.45 -4.86 3.55
C LEU A 321 -39.23 -3.55 3.69
N ALA A 322 -39.29 -3.00 4.90
CA ALA A 322 -39.70 -1.61 5.12
C ALA A 322 -38.48 -0.72 5.34
N ILE A 323 -38.50 0.48 4.76
CA ILE A 323 -37.47 1.49 4.97
C ILE A 323 -38.13 2.68 5.66
N LEU A 324 -37.73 2.96 6.90
CA LEU A 324 -38.29 4.07 7.65
C LEU A 324 -37.57 5.39 7.35
N PRO A 325 -38.23 6.54 7.57
CA PRO A 325 -37.56 7.83 7.57
C PRO A 325 -36.39 7.83 8.54
N PHE A 326 -35.27 8.42 8.13
CA PHE A 326 -34.09 8.46 9.00
C PHE A 326 -34.32 9.43 10.15
N GLU A 327 -33.67 9.14 11.28
CA GLU A 327 -33.76 9.98 12.46
C GLU A 327 -32.64 11.02 12.49
N ASN A 328 -33.04 12.28 12.65
CA ASN A 328 -32.13 13.39 12.87
C ASN A 328 -31.68 13.41 14.33
N THR A 329 -30.44 12.99 14.60
CA THR A 329 -29.93 12.86 15.98
C THR A 329 -29.61 14.23 16.60
N ASN A 330 -29.35 15.26 15.78
CA ASN A 330 -28.91 16.57 16.24
C ASN A 330 -30.01 17.66 16.27
N ARG A 331 -31.24 17.34 15.84
CA ARG A 331 -32.42 18.24 15.80
C ARG A 331 -32.17 19.62 15.14
N LYS A 332 -31.22 19.71 14.21
CA LYS A 332 -31.02 20.91 13.38
C LYS A 332 -31.94 20.84 12.16
N GLU A 333 -32.59 21.94 11.81
CA GLU A 333 -33.55 22.02 10.70
C GLU A 333 -32.90 21.71 9.34
N ASP A 334 -31.61 22.04 9.17
CA ASP A 334 -30.88 21.97 7.90
C ASP A 334 -30.74 20.55 7.30
N ILE A 335 -30.90 19.49 8.11
CA ILE A 335 -30.75 18.09 7.65
C ILE A 335 -32.05 17.29 7.63
N GLU A 336 -33.16 17.94 8.00
CA GLU A 336 -34.46 17.27 8.10
C GLU A 336 -34.96 16.79 6.74
N TYR A 337 -34.64 17.53 5.67
CA TYR A 337 -34.99 17.15 4.30
C TYR A 337 -34.26 15.86 3.84
N LEU A 338 -32.98 15.69 4.20
CA LEU A 338 -32.20 14.50 3.86
C LEU A 338 -32.73 13.26 4.56
N CYS A 339 -33.25 13.42 5.76
CA CYS A 339 -33.87 12.34 6.52
C CYS A 339 -35.15 11.80 5.86
N THR A 340 -35.75 12.55 4.93
CA THR A 340 -36.90 12.12 4.13
C THR A 340 -36.54 11.70 2.71
N GLU A 341 -35.55 12.33 2.08
CA GLU A 341 -35.20 12.07 0.68
C GLU A 341 -34.29 10.83 0.50
N LEU A 342 -33.36 10.57 1.42
CA LEU A 342 -32.49 9.38 1.33
C LEU A 342 -33.28 8.06 1.43
N PRO A 343 -34.21 7.88 2.38
CA PRO A 343 -35.07 6.70 2.43
C PRO A 343 -35.93 6.55 1.17
N GLN A 344 -36.37 7.65 0.57
CA GLN A 344 -37.17 7.64 -0.65
C GLN A 344 -36.38 7.09 -1.84
N ALA A 345 -35.14 7.56 -2.02
CA ALA A 345 -34.25 7.06 -3.06
C ALA A 345 -33.95 5.57 -2.89
N LEU A 346 -33.77 5.11 -1.64
CA LEU A 346 -33.57 3.70 -1.32
C LEU A 346 -34.81 2.85 -1.65
N ILE A 347 -36.02 3.32 -1.31
CA ILE A 347 -37.28 2.64 -1.66
C ILE A 347 -37.37 2.49 -3.18
N SER A 348 -37.14 3.55 -3.94
CA SER A 348 -37.20 3.53 -5.40
C SER A 348 -36.23 2.50 -6.01
N LYS A 349 -34.96 2.55 -5.58
CA LYS A 349 -33.92 1.67 -6.10
C LYS A 349 -34.15 0.20 -5.74
N LEU A 350 -34.55 -0.08 -4.51
CA LEU A 350 -34.76 -1.45 -4.03
C LEU A 350 -36.06 -2.06 -4.54
N SER A 351 -37.08 -1.25 -4.81
CA SER A 351 -38.33 -1.72 -5.44
C SER A 351 -38.13 -2.23 -6.87
N SER A 352 -37.01 -1.89 -7.52
CA SER A 352 -36.67 -2.39 -8.86
C SER A 352 -36.15 -3.84 -8.86
N LEU A 353 -35.86 -4.42 -7.70
CA LEU A 353 -35.31 -5.77 -7.56
C LEU A 353 -36.42 -6.83 -7.61
N LYS A 354 -36.29 -7.81 -8.52
CA LYS A 354 -37.33 -8.84 -8.79
C LYS A 354 -37.64 -9.79 -7.63
N ASN A 355 -36.81 -9.83 -6.58
CA ASN A 355 -36.90 -10.81 -5.49
C ASN A 355 -36.99 -10.14 -4.11
N LEU A 356 -37.42 -8.89 -4.03
CA LEU A 356 -37.56 -8.15 -2.78
C LEU A 356 -38.78 -7.23 -2.83
N ASP A 357 -39.76 -7.48 -1.96
CA ASP A 357 -40.94 -6.63 -1.83
C ASP A 357 -40.64 -5.46 -0.88
N VAL A 358 -40.73 -4.22 -1.35
CA VAL A 358 -40.43 -3.04 -0.52
C VAL A 358 -41.71 -2.29 -0.17
N SER A 359 -41.91 -1.98 1.12
CA SER A 359 -43.07 -1.19 1.56
C SER A 359 -43.07 0.20 0.94
N SER A 360 -44.26 0.67 0.56
CA SER A 360 -44.43 2.01 0.00
C SER A 360 -44.19 3.12 1.04
N ARG A 361 -43.71 4.28 0.55
CA ARG A 361 -43.53 5.50 1.36
C ARG A 361 -44.76 5.83 2.21
N ALA A 362 -45.95 5.77 1.61
CA ALA A 362 -47.23 6.10 2.24
C ALA A 362 -47.55 5.22 3.47
N SER A 363 -47.01 4.01 3.52
CA SER A 363 -47.23 3.07 4.63
C SER A 363 -46.15 3.21 5.71
N ALA A 364 -44.89 3.38 5.31
CA ALA A 364 -43.73 3.42 6.21
C ALA A 364 -43.55 4.78 6.90
N PHE A 365 -43.77 5.90 6.20
CA PHE A 365 -43.45 7.23 6.70
C PHE A 365 -44.35 7.72 7.86
N PRO A 366 -45.64 7.35 7.97
CA PRO A 366 -46.47 7.65 9.15
C PRO A 366 -46.01 7.00 10.47
N LEU A 367 -45.01 6.10 10.41
CA LEU A 367 -44.39 5.51 11.60
C LEU A 367 -43.22 6.34 12.15
N LYS A 368 -42.81 7.42 11.46
CA LYS A 368 -41.74 8.33 11.92
C LYS A 368 -42.04 8.87 13.33
N GLY A 369 -41.06 8.79 14.23
CA GLY A 369 -41.16 9.31 15.59
C GLY A 369 -42.02 8.46 16.54
N LYS A 370 -42.57 7.33 16.08
CA LYS A 370 -43.17 6.34 16.98
C LYS A 370 -42.05 5.43 17.48
N SER A 371 -41.88 5.32 18.80
CA SER A 371 -40.91 4.40 19.41
C SER A 371 -41.45 2.96 19.37
N LEU A 372 -41.47 2.39 18.16
CA LEU A 372 -41.91 1.02 17.89
C LEU A 372 -40.69 0.13 17.65
N ALA A 373 -40.72 -1.08 18.20
CA ALA A 373 -39.67 -2.05 17.95
C ALA A 373 -39.78 -2.63 16.52
N PRO A 374 -38.67 -3.09 15.90
CA PRO A 374 -38.67 -3.66 14.54
C PRO A 374 -39.73 -4.76 14.31
N ASN A 375 -40.02 -5.58 15.32
CA ASN A 375 -41.07 -6.60 15.26
C ASN A 375 -42.50 -6.03 15.17
N GLU A 376 -42.79 -4.90 15.82
CA GLU A 376 -44.08 -4.21 15.76
C GLU A 376 -44.27 -3.50 14.41
N ILE A 377 -43.18 -2.92 13.89
CA ILE A 377 -43.15 -2.33 12.55
C ILE A 377 -43.39 -3.42 11.50
N GLY A 378 -42.70 -4.56 11.62
CA GLY A 378 -42.86 -5.71 10.75
C GLY A 378 -44.28 -6.27 10.72
N LYS A 379 -44.96 -6.35 11.88
CA LYS A 379 -46.37 -6.75 11.96
C LYS A 379 -47.31 -5.73 11.32
N THR A 380 -47.04 -4.44 11.53
CA THR A 380 -47.89 -3.34 11.03
C THR A 380 -47.81 -3.22 9.51
N LEU A 381 -46.61 -3.37 8.95
CA LEU A 381 -46.34 -3.23 7.51
C LEU A 381 -46.32 -4.55 6.76
N ASN A 382 -46.47 -5.68 7.47
CA ASN A 382 -46.37 -7.04 6.96
C ASN A 382 -45.05 -7.28 6.19
N VAL A 383 -43.92 -7.02 6.85
CA VAL A 383 -42.57 -7.21 6.29
C VAL A 383 -41.67 -8.07 7.16
N ASP A 384 -40.73 -8.77 6.51
CA ASP A 384 -39.73 -9.65 7.15
C ASP A 384 -38.52 -8.88 7.71
N GLY A 385 -38.24 -7.68 7.18
CA GLY A 385 -37.10 -6.85 7.59
C GLY A 385 -37.44 -5.37 7.66
N VAL A 386 -36.72 -4.63 8.51
CA VAL A 386 -36.82 -3.17 8.64
C VAL A 386 -35.44 -2.55 8.53
N LEU A 387 -35.31 -1.56 7.65
CA LEU A 387 -34.14 -0.71 7.51
C LEU A 387 -34.37 0.60 8.28
N LEU A 388 -33.53 0.82 9.29
CA LEU A 388 -33.47 2.02 10.11
C LEU A 388 -32.25 2.84 9.70
N GLY A 389 -32.31 4.14 9.91
CA GLY A 389 -31.15 4.98 9.71
C GLY A 389 -31.16 6.22 10.57
N TRP A 390 -29.96 6.73 10.85
CA TRP A 390 -29.71 7.91 11.67
C TRP A 390 -28.74 8.83 10.95
N LEU A 391 -29.02 10.12 11.03
CA LEU A 391 -28.19 11.17 10.46
C LEU A 391 -27.64 12.05 11.59
N THR A 392 -26.32 12.19 11.63
CA THR A 392 -25.62 13.04 12.59
C THR A 392 -24.67 13.99 11.85
N GLN A 393 -24.81 15.29 12.10
CA GLN A 393 -23.86 16.29 11.59
C GLN A 393 -22.75 16.53 12.61
N LYS A 394 -21.48 16.46 12.19
CA LYS A 394 -20.33 16.75 13.04
C LYS A 394 -19.42 17.74 12.32
N GLY A 395 -19.62 19.04 12.59
CA GLY A 395 -18.97 20.10 11.83
C GLY A 395 -19.50 20.14 10.40
N ASP A 396 -18.60 20.11 9.41
CA ASP A 396 -18.94 20.08 7.98
C ASP A 396 -19.18 18.66 7.42
N ASP A 397 -19.00 17.64 8.27
CA ASP A 397 -19.22 16.24 7.92
C ASP A 397 -20.60 15.74 8.39
N TYR A 398 -21.21 14.89 7.58
CA TYR A 398 -22.41 14.11 7.89
C TYR A 398 -22.05 12.64 8.03
N ILE A 399 -22.58 12.03 9.09
CA ILE A 399 -22.47 10.60 9.36
C ILE A 399 -23.86 10.00 9.20
N ILE A 400 -23.97 9.07 8.26
CA ILE A 400 -25.18 8.29 7.96
C ILE A 400 -24.96 6.89 8.50
N SER A 401 -25.75 6.51 9.49
CA SER A 401 -25.76 5.16 10.07
C SER A 401 -27.00 4.43 9.58
N VAL A 402 -26.84 3.21 9.10
CA VAL A 402 -27.96 2.39 8.60
C VAL A 402 -27.89 1.01 9.24
N GLU A 403 -29.05 0.48 9.63
CA GLU A 403 -29.19 -0.82 10.28
C GLU A 403 -30.36 -1.58 9.67
N LEU A 404 -30.13 -2.84 9.30
CA LEU A 404 -31.14 -3.79 8.85
C LEU A 404 -31.41 -4.81 9.95
N SER A 405 -32.67 -4.92 10.36
CA SER A 405 -33.11 -5.83 11.42
C SER A 405 -34.21 -6.78 10.94
N ASP A 406 -34.14 -8.04 11.39
CA ASP A 406 -35.17 -9.07 11.14
C ASP A 406 -36.34 -8.85 12.10
N THR A 407 -37.56 -8.76 11.55
CA THR A 407 -38.76 -8.43 12.33
C THR A 407 -39.27 -9.58 13.18
N LYS A 408 -38.81 -10.81 12.92
CA LYS A 408 -39.27 -12.00 13.62
C LYS A 408 -38.51 -12.23 14.93
N ASP A 409 -37.18 -12.08 14.91
CA ASP A 409 -36.34 -12.30 16.08
C ASP A 409 -35.73 -11.02 16.67
N ASN A 410 -36.05 -9.87 16.09
CA ASN A 410 -35.62 -8.54 16.53
C ASN A 410 -34.09 -8.41 16.59
N LYS A 411 -33.37 -9.12 15.71
CA LYS A 411 -31.92 -9.06 15.62
C LYS A 411 -31.46 -8.20 14.46
N VAL A 412 -30.37 -7.47 14.71
CA VAL A 412 -29.62 -6.79 13.67
C VAL A 412 -28.96 -7.82 12.77
N VAL A 413 -29.34 -7.81 11.49
CA VAL A 413 -28.76 -8.66 10.44
C VAL A 413 -27.52 -7.99 9.86
N TRP A 414 -27.53 -6.65 9.75
CA TRP A 414 -26.44 -5.87 9.17
C TRP A 414 -26.50 -4.41 9.61
N SER A 415 -25.34 -3.76 9.76
CA SER A 415 -25.24 -2.32 10.08
C SER A 415 -23.99 -1.69 9.47
N GLN A 416 -24.06 -0.45 9.01
CA GLN A 416 -22.94 0.26 8.37
C GLN A 416 -23.01 1.77 8.61
N ASN A 417 -21.84 2.41 8.69
CA ASN A 417 -21.68 3.85 8.82
C ASN A 417 -21.01 4.46 7.58
N TYR A 418 -21.53 5.59 7.11
CA TYR A 418 -21.01 6.34 5.97
C TYR A 418 -20.70 7.78 6.39
N LYS A 419 -19.47 8.22 6.17
CA LYS A 419 -19.04 9.61 6.39
C LYS A 419 -19.04 10.37 5.06
N ARG A 420 -19.68 11.54 4.99
CA ARG A 420 -19.80 12.38 3.79
C ARG A 420 -19.60 13.85 4.14
N HIS A 421 -18.92 14.60 3.28
CA HIS A 421 -18.73 16.04 3.47
C HIS A 421 -19.93 16.81 2.87
N LEU A 422 -20.25 18.01 3.38
CA LEU A 422 -21.40 18.83 2.91
C LEU A 422 -21.41 19.05 1.38
N SER A 423 -20.23 19.24 0.79
CA SER A 423 -20.03 19.40 -0.66
C SER A 423 -20.45 18.17 -1.47
N ASP A 424 -20.36 16.97 -0.88
CA ASP A 424 -20.67 15.70 -1.55
C ASP A 424 -22.15 15.34 -1.45
N LEU A 425 -22.93 16.05 -0.63
CA LEU A 425 -24.38 15.82 -0.51
C LEU A 425 -25.18 16.64 -1.52
N GLN A 426 -24.69 17.83 -1.89
CA GLN A 426 -25.29 18.63 -2.97
C GLN A 426 -25.19 17.91 -4.33
N SER A 427 -24.12 17.14 -4.56
CA SER A 427 -23.97 16.34 -5.78
C SER A 427 -24.87 15.08 -5.82
N VAL A 428 -25.25 14.53 -4.66
CA VAL A 428 -26.23 13.42 -4.59
C VAL A 428 -27.64 13.89 -4.97
N GLU A 429 -27.94 15.18 -4.80
CA GLU A 429 -29.22 15.78 -5.21
C GLU A 429 -29.31 15.95 -6.74
N GLU A 430 -28.19 16.29 -7.40
CA GLU A 430 -28.09 16.36 -8.86
C GLU A 430 -28.17 14.97 -9.53
N ASP A 431 -27.66 13.92 -8.88
CA ASP A 431 -27.70 12.54 -9.40
C ASP A 431 -29.08 11.84 -9.20
N LEU A 432 -29.96 12.39 -8.36
CA LEU A 432 -31.30 11.83 -8.09
C LEU A 432 -32.43 12.53 -8.86
N THR A 433 -32.13 13.61 -9.60
CA THR A 433 -33.10 14.37 -10.39
C THR A 433 -33.05 14.11 -11.90
N LEU A 434 -32.38 13.05 -12.35
CA LEU A 434 -32.32 12.62 -13.76
C LEU A 434 -32.99 11.26 -14.02
#